data_AF-A0A8H7NEG1-F1
#
_entry.id   AF-A0A8H7NEG1-F1
#
_cell.length_a   1.000
_cell.length_b   1.000
_cell.length_c   1.000
_cell.angle_alpha   90.00
_cell.angle_beta   90.00
_cell.angle_gamma   90.00
#
_symmetry.space_group_name_H-M   'P 1'
#
loop_
_entity.id
_entity.type
_entity.pdbx_description
1 polymer ?
#
loop_
_entity_poly.entity_id
_entity_poly.type
_entity_poly.pdbx_seq_one_letter_code
_entity_poly.pdbx_strand_id
1 'polypeptide(L)'
;MAQSGPADQMINSQAGTKYWQEADASDNGMLGGVLGVAGFASVSRIDLQGSRTFLARLGIGAKRGRNLVATALDAGAGIGRITEGLLLHVAEQVDIIEPVSKFTDPLKDKAGVRHIFNVGLQAWHPPRV
;
A
#
# COMPACT_ATOMS: atom_id res chain seq x y z
N MET A 1 -41.34 -4.86 11.08
CA MET A 1 -40.07 -4.83 10.31
C MET A 1 -38.94 -4.86 11.32
N ALA A 2 -38.05 -5.85 11.27
CA ALA A 2 -36.89 -5.87 12.17
C ALA A 2 -35.98 -4.69 11.82
N GLN A 3 -35.61 -3.89 12.82
CA GLN A 3 -34.59 -2.86 12.61
C GLN A 3 -33.27 -3.56 12.31
N SER A 4 -32.70 -3.29 11.14
CA SER A 4 -31.30 -3.64 10.86
C SER A 4 -30.41 -2.86 11.83
N GLY A 5 -29.47 -3.54 12.47
CA GLY A 5 -28.48 -2.86 13.32
C GLY A 5 -27.57 -1.92 12.51
N PRO A 6 -26.63 -1.23 13.19
CA PRO A 6 -25.71 -0.31 12.54
C PRO A 6 -24.98 -0.94 11.35
N ALA A 7 -24.69 -0.15 10.31
CA ALA A 7 -24.03 -0.64 9.10
C ALA A 7 -22.65 -1.27 9.36
N ASP A 8 -22.01 -0.90 10.46
CA ASP A 8 -20.69 -1.34 10.89
C ASP A 8 -20.70 -2.51 11.90
N GLN A 9 -21.86 -3.06 12.24
CA GLN A 9 -22.01 -4.10 13.27
C GLN A 9 -21.17 -5.38 13.01
N MET A 10 -20.73 -5.60 11.78
CA MET A 10 -19.92 -6.77 11.37
C MET A 10 -18.45 -6.43 11.07
N ILE A 11 -18.00 -5.18 11.29
CA ILE A 11 -16.61 -4.80 11.05
C ILE A 11 -15.72 -5.48 12.09
N ASN A 12 -14.77 -6.30 11.62
CA ASN A 12 -13.76 -6.94 12.46
C ASN A 12 -12.37 -6.79 11.82
N SER A 13 -11.58 -5.84 12.32
CA SER A 13 -10.23 -5.57 11.83
C SER A 13 -9.27 -6.75 12.06
N GLN A 14 -9.44 -7.50 13.14
CA GLN A 14 -8.60 -8.66 13.45
C GLN A 14 -8.82 -9.78 12.44
N ALA A 15 -10.06 -10.00 11.99
CA ALA A 15 -10.37 -10.97 10.93
C ALA A 15 -9.68 -10.60 9.60
N GLY A 16 -9.68 -9.31 9.24
CA GLY A 16 -8.97 -8.80 8.07
C GLY A 16 -7.45 -8.98 8.17
N THR A 17 -6.86 -8.67 9.33
CA THR A 17 -5.43 -8.91 9.56
C THR A 17 -5.08 -10.39 9.47
N LYS A 18 -5.90 -11.28 10.04
CA LYS A 18 -5.68 -12.73 9.96
C LYS A 18 -5.69 -13.23 8.52
N TYR A 19 -6.65 -12.79 7.71
CA TYR A 19 -6.70 -13.12 6.28
C TYR A 19 -5.38 -12.78 5.57
N TRP A 20 -4.87 -11.56 5.80
CA TRP A 20 -3.61 -11.12 5.19
C TRP A 20 -2.37 -11.81 5.77
N GLN A 21 -2.40 -12.24 7.02
CA GLN A 21 -1.33 -13.08 7.61
C GLN A 21 -1.20 -14.43 6.92
N GLU A 22 -2.26 -14.94 6.29
CA GLU A 22 -2.26 -16.22 5.57
C GLU A 22 -1.94 -16.06 4.07
N ALA A 23 -2.12 -14.85 3.50
CA ALA A 23 -1.87 -14.58 2.07
C ALA A 23 -0.38 -14.61 1.70
N ASP A 24 -0.06 -14.99 0.45
CA ASP A 24 1.32 -15.02 -0.04
C ASP A 24 1.92 -13.62 -0.19
N ALA A 25 3.20 -13.49 0.20
CA ALA A 25 3.98 -12.26 0.02
C ALA A 25 4.44 -12.10 -1.44
N SER A 26 3.50 -11.93 -2.37
CA SER A 26 3.76 -11.78 -3.80
C SER A 26 2.78 -10.80 -4.45
N ASP A 27 3.10 -10.30 -5.64
CA ASP A 27 2.20 -9.45 -6.44
C ASP A 27 0.84 -10.13 -6.68
N ASN A 28 0.84 -11.46 -6.89
CA ASN A 28 -0.40 -12.22 -7.06
C ASN A 28 -1.21 -12.26 -5.77
N GLY A 29 -0.57 -12.49 -4.61
CA GLY A 29 -1.24 -12.44 -3.31
C GLY A 29 -1.84 -11.07 -3.01
N MET A 30 -1.11 -9.99 -3.30
CA MET A 30 -1.62 -8.62 -3.11
C MET A 30 -2.77 -8.28 -4.06
N LEU A 31 -2.81 -8.91 -5.24
CA LEU A 31 -3.81 -8.68 -6.27
C LEU A 31 -4.89 -9.79 -6.28
N GLY A 32 -5.19 -10.36 -5.10
CA GLY A 32 -6.35 -11.22 -4.88
C GLY A 32 -6.18 -12.67 -5.33
N GLY A 33 -4.95 -13.10 -5.63
CA GLY A 33 -4.63 -14.49 -5.86
C GLY A 33 -4.72 -15.29 -4.56
N VAL A 34 -5.57 -16.31 -4.55
CA VAL A 34 -5.71 -17.28 -3.45
C VAL A 34 -5.67 -18.69 -4.02
N LEU A 35 -5.45 -19.71 -3.18
CA LEU A 35 -5.41 -21.10 -3.64
C LEU A 35 -6.67 -21.45 -4.45
N GLY A 36 -6.48 -21.79 -5.72
CA GLY A 36 -7.57 -22.15 -6.65
C GLY A 36 -8.24 -20.99 -7.38
N VAL A 37 -7.87 -19.73 -7.12
CA VAL A 37 -8.39 -18.54 -7.84
C VAL A 37 -7.22 -17.72 -8.38
N ALA A 38 -7.16 -17.56 -9.70
CA ALA A 38 -6.16 -16.70 -10.33
C ALA A 38 -6.38 -15.24 -9.91
N GLY A 39 -5.33 -14.60 -9.39
CA GLY A 39 -5.36 -13.18 -9.04
C GLY A 39 -5.23 -12.28 -10.28
N PHE A 40 -5.16 -10.97 -10.03
CA PHE A 40 -5.09 -9.94 -11.06
C PHE A 40 -3.66 -9.42 -11.28
N ALA A 41 -2.65 -10.27 -11.10
CA ALA A 41 -1.25 -9.89 -11.21
C ALA A 41 -0.91 -9.18 -12.55
N SER A 42 -1.56 -9.58 -13.65
CA SER A 42 -1.41 -8.96 -14.97
C SER A 42 -1.80 -7.48 -15.02
N VAL A 43 -2.63 -7.01 -14.08
CA VAL A 43 -3.09 -5.62 -13.99
C VAL A 43 -2.03 -4.71 -13.34
N SER A 44 -1.04 -5.26 -12.63
CA SER A 44 -0.02 -4.48 -11.90
C SER A 44 0.64 -3.40 -12.77
N ARG A 45 1.02 -3.74 -14.01
CA ARG A 45 1.68 -2.80 -14.93
C ARG A 45 0.77 -1.64 -15.34
N ILE A 46 -0.49 -1.92 -15.68
CA ILE A 46 -1.42 -0.89 -16.14
C ILE A 46 -1.86 0.02 -15.00
N ASP A 47 -2.03 -0.53 -13.80
CA ASP A 47 -2.27 0.23 -12.57
C ASP A 47 -1.14 1.23 -12.28
N LEU A 48 0.12 0.77 -12.27
CA LEU A 48 1.28 1.64 -12.06
C LEU A 48 1.42 2.72 -13.15
N GLN A 49 1.11 2.39 -14.40
CA GLN A 49 1.15 3.37 -15.50
C GLN A 49 0.05 4.43 -15.35
N GLY A 50 -1.16 4.02 -14.99
CA GLY A 50 -2.28 4.92 -14.71
C GLY A 50 -1.94 5.90 -13.60
N SER A 51 -1.47 5.38 -12.47
CA SER A 51 -1.08 6.17 -11.29
C SER A 51 0.06 7.15 -11.58
N ARG A 52 1.09 6.75 -12.34
CA ARG A 52 2.15 7.69 -12.80
C ARG A 52 1.59 8.81 -13.67
N THR A 53 0.65 8.49 -14.55
CA THR A 53 0.01 9.47 -15.44
C THR A 53 -0.85 10.45 -14.65
N PHE A 54 -1.57 9.95 -13.64
CA PHE A 54 -2.38 10.76 -12.75
C PHE A 54 -1.50 11.75 -11.96
N LEU A 55 -0.43 11.29 -11.30
CA LEU A 55 0.50 12.18 -10.59
C LEU A 55 1.18 13.19 -11.53
N ALA A 56 1.50 12.80 -12.77
CA ALA A 56 2.05 13.71 -13.75
C ALA A 56 1.13 14.91 -14.05
N ARG A 57 -0.18 14.68 -14.11
CA ARG A 57 -1.19 15.75 -14.32
C ARG A 57 -1.29 16.70 -13.13
N LEU A 58 -0.90 16.25 -11.93
CA LEU A 58 -0.81 17.07 -10.73
C LEU A 58 0.54 17.80 -10.61
N GLY A 59 1.40 17.72 -11.63
CA GLY A 59 2.73 18.33 -11.59
C GLY A 59 3.77 17.54 -10.79
N ILE A 60 3.49 16.28 -10.45
CA ILE A 60 4.37 15.43 -9.63
C ILE A 60 5.17 14.45 -10.51
N GLY A 61 6.46 14.34 -10.23
CA GLY A 61 7.37 13.33 -10.78
C GLY A 61 8.62 13.90 -11.45
N ALA A 62 9.53 13.01 -11.84
CA ALA A 62 10.91 13.37 -12.19
C ALA A 62 11.13 13.99 -13.59
N LYS A 63 10.13 14.08 -14.46
CA LYS A 63 10.34 14.68 -15.81
C LYS A 63 10.18 16.20 -15.76
N ARG A 64 10.84 16.90 -16.68
CA ARG A 64 10.79 18.36 -16.86
C ARG A 64 9.37 18.93 -16.74
N GLY A 65 9.23 20.02 -15.99
CA GLY A 65 7.95 20.70 -15.72
C GLY A 65 7.16 20.09 -14.57
N ARG A 66 7.75 19.18 -13.80
CA ARG A 66 7.17 18.53 -12.62
C ARG A 66 8.19 18.49 -11.49
N ASN A 67 7.68 18.36 -10.27
CA ASN A 67 8.50 18.37 -9.05
C ASN A 67 8.42 17.01 -8.34
N LEU A 68 9.51 16.62 -7.69
CA LEU A 68 9.46 15.58 -6.67
C LEU A 68 8.78 16.12 -5.41
N VAL A 69 8.18 15.23 -4.63
CA VAL A 69 7.70 15.55 -3.28
C VAL A 69 8.77 15.15 -2.27
N ALA A 70 8.88 15.88 -1.15
CA ALA A 70 9.84 15.53 -0.10
C ALA A 70 9.53 14.16 0.51
N THR A 71 8.25 13.92 0.83
CA THR A 71 7.82 12.69 1.51
C THR A 71 6.50 12.17 0.95
N ALA A 72 6.40 10.85 0.81
CA ALA A 72 5.15 10.14 0.57
C ALA A 72 4.90 9.08 1.66
N LEU A 73 3.67 8.59 1.76
CA LEU A 73 3.25 7.55 2.69
C LEU A 73 2.45 6.50 1.92
N ASP A 74 2.91 5.24 1.96
CA ASP A 74 2.18 4.10 1.37
C ASP A 74 1.34 3.42 2.47
N ALA A 75 0.02 3.60 2.40
CA ALA A 75 -0.93 3.16 3.40
C ALA A 75 -1.54 1.81 3.01
N GLY A 76 -1.26 0.75 3.79
CA GLY A 76 -1.58 -0.62 3.40
C GLY A 76 -0.67 -1.08 2.27
N ALA A 77 0.63 -0.85 2.42
CA ALA A 77 1.60 -1.02 1.34
C ALA A 77 1.77 -2.47 0.87
N GLY A 78 1.36 -3.45 1.69
CA GLY A 78 1.67 -4.85 1.46
C GLY A 78 3.17 -5.04 1.25
N ILE A 79 3.54 -5.73 0.17
CA ILE A 79 4.95 -5.97 -0.19
C ILE A 79 5.66 -4.76 -0.83
N GLY A 80 4.99 -3.60 -0.91
CA GLY A 80 5.56 -2.38 -1.49
C GLY A 80 5.50 -2.29 -3.00
N ARG A 81 4.53 -2.95 -3.65
CA ARG A 81 4.30 -2.86 -5.10
C ARG A 81 4.16 -1.40 -5.57
N ILE A 82 3.41 -0.59 -4.82
CA ILE A 82 3.23 0.84 -5.09
C ILE A 82 4.45 1.64 -4.63
N THR A 83 4.99 1.35 -3.45
CA THR A 83 6.24 1.94 -2.95
C THR A 83 7.34 1.91 -4.03
N GLU A 84 7.69 0.72 -4.52
CA GLU A 84 8.77 0.54 -5.48
C GLU A 84 8.38 0.95 -6.90
N GLY A 85 7.18 0.57 -7.33
CA GLY A 85 6.72 0.82 -8.69
C GLY A 85 6.33 2.27 -8.95
N LEU A 86 6.08 3.09 -7.92
CA LEU A 86 5.57 4.44 -8.09
C LEU A 86 6.24 5.45 -7.17
N LEU A 87 6.15 5.26 -5.85
CA LEU A 87 6.42 6.33 -4.88
C LEU A 87 7.92 6.68 -4.81
N LEU A 88 8.82 5.70 -4.84
CA LEU A 88 10.27 5.92 -4.88
C LEU A 88 10.75 6.66 -6.15
N HIS A 89 9.91 6.81 -7.18
CA HIS A 89 10.24 7.56 -8.39
C HIS A 89 9.77 9.02 -8.36
N VAL A 90 8.96 9.38 -7.36
CA VAL A 90 8.31 10.71 -7.29
C VAL A 90 8.47 11.39 -5.94
N ALA A 91 8.95 10.66 -4.92
CA ALA A 91 9.25 11.16 -3.59
C ALA A 91 10.74 10.93 -3.24
N GLU A 92 11.32 11.82 -2.43
CA GLU A 92 12.68 11.62 -1.89
C GLU A 92 12.70 10.52 -0.82
N GLN A 93 11.65 10.46 0.00
CA GLN A 93 11.48 9.48 1.06
C GLN A 93 10.04 8.94 1.08
N VAL A 94 9.89 7.66 1.42
CA VAL A 94 8.59 6.99 1.55
C VAL A 94 8.49 6.33 2.92
N ASP A 95 7.43 6.67 3.66
CA ASP A 95 7.04 5.94 4.86
C ASP A 95 6.02 4.85 4.50
N ILE A 96 6.02 3.76 5.27
CA ILE A 96 5.21 2.56 5.02
C ILE A 96 4.31 2.30 6.22
N ILE A 97 3.02 2.05 5.98
CA ILE A 97 2.10 1.51 7.00
C ILE A 97 1.57 0.18 6.48
N GLU A 98 1.80 -0.90 7.22
CA GLU A 98 1.33 -2.23 6.84
C GLU A 98 1.26 -3.15 8.08
N PRO A 99 0.07 -3.62 8.51
CA PRO A 99 -0.07 -4.42 9.72
C PRO A 99 0.64 -5.78 9.69
N VAL A 100 0.91 -6.35 8.51
CA VAL A 100 1.51 -7.70 8.39
C VAL A 100 3.01 -7.59 8.10
N SER A 101 3.84 -7.83 9.13
CA SER A 101 5.30 -7.65 9.08
C SER A 101 6.00 -8.41 7.96
N LYS A 102 5.56 -9.64 7.66
CA LYS A 102 6.16 -10.47 6.59
C LYS A 102 6.12 -9.80 5.22
N PHE A 103 5.16 -8.89 4.99
CA PHE A 103 5.07 -8.14 3.75
C PHE A 103 6.07 -6.99 3.69
N THR A 104 6.38 -6.37 4.82
CA THR A 104 7.33 -5.26 4.87
C THR A 104 8.79 -5.66 5.00
N ASP A 105 9.09 -6.93 5.33
CA ASP A 105 10.46 -7.41 5.45
C ASP A 105 11.34 -7.09 4.24
N PRO A 106 10.88 -7.24 2.98
CA PRO A 106 11.66 -6.85 1.79
C PRO A 106 11.94 -5.34 1.67
N LEU A 107 11.21 -4.48 2.40
CA LEU A 107 11.31 -3.03 2.30
C LEU A 107 12.29 -2.41 3.31
N LYS A 108 12.72 -3.16 4.34
CA LYS A 108 13.54 -2.65 5.45
C LYS A 108 14.84 -1.98 5.01
N ASP A 109 15.50 -2.54 4.00
CA ASP A 109 16.80 -2.06 3.50
C ASP A 109 16.68 -1.32 2.15
N LYS A 110 15.45 -0.97 1.76
CA LYS A 110 15.19 -0.34 0.47
C LYS A 110 15.58 1.14 0.53
N ALA A 111 16.51 1.55 -0.34
CA ALA A 111 16.89 2.96 -0.46
C ALA A 111 15.66 3.84 -0.75
N GLY A 112 15.50 4.91 0.03
CA GLY A 112 14.35 5.83 -0.04
C GLY A 112 13.15 5.41 0.83
N VAL A 113 13.10 4.18 1.35
CA VAL A 113 12.17 3.84 2.43
C VAL A 113 12.73 4.38 3.75
N ARG A 114 11.92 5.14 4.48
CA ARG A 114 12.36 5.88 5.67
C ARG A 114 11.88 5.25 6.96
N HIS A 115 10.57 5.12 7.16
CA HIS A 115 9.99 4.45 8.32
C HIS A 115 9.04 3.35 7.88
N ILE A 116 9.03 2.24 8.64
CA ILE A 116 8.06 1.16 8.48
C ILE A 116 7.26 1.04 9.78
N PHE A 117 5.96 1.27 9.68
CA PHE A 117 5.01 1.15 10.77
C PHE A 117 4.18 -0.13 10.60
N ASN A 118 4.57 -1.19 11.33
CA ASN A 118 3.82 -2.44 11.33
C ASN A 118 2.58 -2.39 12.23
N VAL A 119 1.64 -1.53 11.85
CA VAL A 119 0.39 -1.30 12.56
C VAL A 119 -0.76 -1.23 11.55
N GLY A 120 -1.99 -1.49 12.01
CA GLY A 120 -3.17 -1.22 11.20
C GLY A 120 -3.37 0.29 11.01
N LEU A 121 -3.93 0.69 9.86
CA LEU A 121 -4.18 2.11 9.54
C LEU A 121 -5.02 2.81 10.62
N GLN A 122 -5.97 2.10 11.22
CA GLN A 122 -6.82 2.60 12.31
C GLN A 122 -6.07 2.95 13.60
N ALA A 123 -4.85 2.43 13.78
CA ALA A 123 -4.00 2.67 14.95
C ALA A 123 -2.83 3.63 14.64
N TRP A 124 -2.58 3.91 13.35
CA TRP A 124 -1.50 4.79 12.95
C TRP A 124 -1.85 6.25 13.18
N HIS A 125 -0.87 7.02 13.63
CA HIS A 125 -0.95 8.46 13.78
C HIS A 125 0.31 9.09 13.20
N PRO A 126 0.21 10.25 12.55
CA PRO A 126 1.41 10.96 12.08
C PRO A 126 2.31 11.29 13.29
N PRO A 127 3.63 11.10 13.17
CA PRO A 127 4.56 11.52 14.22
C PRO A 127 4.34 13.00 14.53
N ARG A 128 4.33 13.37 15.81
CA ARG A 128 4.27 14.78 16.20
C ARG A 128 5.56 15.46 15.73
N VAL A 129 5.40 16.54 14.97
CA VAL A 129 6.48 17.45 14.56
C VAL A 129 6.91 18.36 15.70
#